data_AF-A0A2V5Z288-F1
#
_entry.id   AF-A0A2V5Z288-F1
#
_cell.length_a   1.000
_cell.length_b   1.000
_cell.length_c   1.000
_cell.angle_alpha   90.00
_cell.angle_beta   90.00
_cell.angle_gamma   90.00
#
_symmetry.space_group_name_H-M   'P 1'
#
loop_
_entity.id
_entity.type
_entity.pdbx_description
1 polymer ?
#
loop_
_entity_poly.entity_id
_entity_poly.type
_entity_poly.pdbx_seq_one_letter_code
_entity_poly.pdbx_strand_id
1 'polypeptide(L)'
;MCLLVTPRALQFFFFIGTLIVLPGASLNGALSIGATYSLGFVDIDGNKHSTAGGHVTVVVLAIAADREKARTVADRVPDHCLGNPDYRMITIIRFARRHTVIGRRIATALIRHGVNEEARRLQARYDGKGIKRDARKDIFIVTDFDGSVSSQLGEAEGATDFCVFVFGRDGELIAQWHGVPSAEQLAAAVK
;
A
#
# COMPACT_ATOMS: atom_id res chain seq x y z
N MET A 1 47.34 -48.40 16.96
CA MET A 1 46.46 -47.21 16.82
C MET A 1 45.36 -47.59 15.83
N CYS A 2 44.22 -48.09 16.29
CA CYS A 2 43.03 -47.35 16.75
C CYS A 2 42.23 -46.70 15.60
N LEU A 3 41.16 -47.42 15.22
CA LEU A 3 39.81 -46.98 14.83
C LEU A 3 39.58 -46.06 13.61
N LEU A 4 39.18 -46.69 12.49
CA LEU A 4 37.84 -46.64 11.88
C LEU A 4 36.98 -45.39 12.21
N VAL A 5 36.85 -44.47 11.24
CA VAL A 5 35.64 -43.65 11.06
C VAL A 5 35.40 -43.41 9.57
N THR A 6 34.41 -44.11 9.02
CA THR A 6 33.80 -43.78 7.73
C THR A 6 32.75 -42.69 7.97
N PRO A 7 32.83 -41.50 7.37
CA PRO A 7 31.73 -40.55 7.46
C PRO A 7 30.60 -41.02 6.53
N ARG A 8 29.52 -41.50 7.18
CA ARG A 8 28.21 -41.74 6.57
C ARG A 8 27.67 -40.45 5.97
N ALA A 9 26.98 -40.63 4.84
CA ALA A 9 26.19 -39.65 4.10
C ALA A 9 25.47 -38.63 4.99
N LEU A 10 25.82 -37.35 4.84
CA LEU A 10 24.98 -36.23 5.25
C LEU A 10 24.30 -35.71 3.98
N GLN A 11 23.14 -36.29 3.66
CA GLN A 11 22.25 -35.78 2.63
C GLN A 11 21.71 -34.43 3.11
N PHE A 12 22.36 -33.34 2.70
CA PHE A 12 21.77 -32.02 2.79
C PHE A 12 20.60 -31.97 1.81
N PHE A 13 19.38 -32.13 2.33
CA PHE A 13 18.17 -31.71 1.62
C PHE A 13 18.20 -30.19 1.51
N PHE A 14 18.86 -29.68 0.46
CA PHE A 14 18.58 -28.36 -0.07
C PHE A 14 17.18 -28.42 -0.70
N PHE A 15 16.14 -28.13 0.09
CA PHE A 15 14.90 -27.66 -0.51
C PHE A 15 15.19 -26.30 -1.12
N ILE A 16 15.55 -26.32 -2.40
CA ILE A 16 15.46 -25.16 -3.28
C ILE A 16 13.97 -24.82 -3.31
N GLY A 17 13.56 -23.91 -2.43
CA GLY A 17 12.31 -23.20 -2.59
C GLY A 17 12.47 -22.34 -3.83
N THR A 18 12.10 -22.88 -4.99
CA THR A 18 11.86 -22.09 -6.19
C THR A 18 10.80 -21.07 -5.84
N LEU A 19 11.24 -19.85 -5.50
CA LEU A 19 10.40 -18.69 -5.53
C LEU A 19 9.94 -18.58 -6.98
N ILE A 20 8.70 -19.01 -7.26
CA ILE A 20 8.05 -18.69 -8.53
C ILE A 20 7.84 -17.19 -8.50
N VAL A 21 8.87 -16.46 -8.94
CA VAL A 21 8.72 -15.08 -9.38
C VAL A 21 7.95 -15.19 -10.68
N LEU A 22 6.63 -15.10 -10.60
CA LEU A 22 5.83 -14.78 -11.78
C LEU A 22 6.46 -13.51 -12.38
N PRO A 23 6.82 -13.50 -13.66
CA PRO A 23 7.19 -12.27 -14.33
C PRO A 23 5.91 -11.45 -14.43
N GLY A 24 5.64 -10.64 -13.41
CA GLY A 24 4.83 -9.46 -13.62
C GLY A 24 5.58 -8.65 -14.65
N ALA A 25 5.13 -8.70 -15.90
CA ALA A 25 5.67 -7.84 -16.93
C ALA A 25 5.60 -6.42 -16.37
N SER A 26 6.76 -5.83 -16.08
CA SER A 26 6.89 -4.39 -15.92
C SER A 26 6.63 -3.77 -17.27
N LEU A 27 5.36 -3.76 -17.68
CA LEU A 27 4.88 -2.91 -18.73
C LEU A 27 4.97 -1.50 -18.16
N ASN A 28 6.04 -0.79 -18.52
CA ASN A 28 6.16 0.65 -18.36
C ASN A 28 5.10 1.34 -19.24
N GLY A 29 3.83 1.15 -18.89
CA GLY A 29 2.66 1.72 -19.53
C GLY A 29 1.73 2.24 -18.43
N ALA A 30 1.12 3.39 -18.67
CA ALA A 30 0.11 3.93 -17.77
C ALA A 30 -1.00 2.89 -17.55
N LEU A 31 -1.48 2.77 -16.32
CA LEU A 31 -2.63 1.92 -16.03
C LEU A 31 -3.83 2.37 -16.85
N SER A 32 -4.64 1.43 -17.30
CA SER A 32 -5.83 1.68 -18.11
C SER A 32 -7.08 1.48 -17.27
N ILE A 33 -7.99 2.46 -17.32
CA ILE A 33 -9.30 2.33 -16.67
C ILE A 33 -10.06 1.15 -17.29
N GLY A 34 -10.71 0.34 -16.46
CA GLY A 34 -11.43 -0.87 -16.83
C GLY A 34 -10.57 -2.13 -16.95
N ALA A 35 -9.24 -2.02 -16.80
CA ALA A 35 -8.36 -3.18 -16.76
C ALA A 35 -8.14 -3.67 -15.33
N THR A 36 -8.00 -4.98 -15.16
CA THR A 36 -7.79 -5.63 -13.86
C THR A 36 -6.31 -5.77 -13.53
N TYR A 37 -5.93 -5.32 -12.33
CA TYR A 37 -4.57 -5.39 -11.81
C TYR A 37 -4.57 -6.03 -10.42
N SER A 38 -3.71 -7.04 -10.24
CA SER A 38 -3.42 -7.63 -8.92
C SER A 38 -2.11 -7.08 -8.40
N LEU A 39 -2.16 -5.87 -7.82
CA LEU A 39 -1.01 -5.20 -7.24
C LEU A 39 -0.85 -5.65 -5.79
N GLY A 40 0.41 -5.83 -5.36
CA GLY A 40 0.74 -6.28 -4.01
C GLY A 40 1.46 -5.21 -3.22
N PHE A 41 1.07 -5.04 -1.96
CA PHE A 41 1.69 -4.07 -1.05
C PHE A 41 2.04 -4.71 0.29
N VAL A 42 3.09 -4.19 0.93
CA VAL A 42 3.42 -4.48 2.33
C VAL A 42 3.41 -3.16 3.08
N ASP A 43 2.55 -3.04 4.08
CA ASP A 43 2.44 -1.82 4.87
C ASP A 43 3.62 -1.68 5.87
N ILE A 44 3.70 -0.52 6.52
CA ILE A 44 4.72 -0.23 7.53
C ILE A 44 4.65 -1.14 8.76
N ASP A 45 3.54 -1.86 8.97
CA ASP A 45 3.33 -2.82 10.06
C ASP A 45 3.64 -4.26 9.61
N GLY A 46 3.97 -4.48 8.34
CA GLY A 46 4.30 -5.79 7.76
C GLY A 46 3.10 -6.56 7.21
N ASN A 47 1.91 -5.97 7.19
CA ASN A 47 0.71 -6.60 6.63
C ASN A 47 0.74 -6.56 5.11
N LYS A 48 0.29 -7.65 4.48
CA LYS A 48 0.17 -7.73 3.02
C LYS A 48 -1.21 -7.28 2.57
N HIS A 49 -1.25 -6.48 1.51
CA HIS A 49 -2.48 -6.01 0.87
C HIS A 49 -2.43 -6.25 -0.62
N SER A 50 -3.61 -6.33 -1.24
CA SER A 50 -3.74 -6.36 -2.69
C SER A 50 -4.97 -5.59 -3.16
N THR A 51 -4.89 -5.01 -4.36
CA THR A 51 -6.04 -4.42 -5.06
C THR A 51 -7.09 -5.45 -5.45
N ALA A 52 -6.69 -6.70 -5.71
CA ALA A 52 -7.59 -7.81 -6.05
C ALA A 52 -7.99 -8.66 -4.82
N GLY A 53 -8.00 -8.04 -3.63
CA GLY A 53 -8.24 -8.72 -2.35
C GLY A 53 -9.71 -8.85 -1.94
N GLY A 54 -10.67 -8.54 -2.82
CA GLY A 54 -12.10 -8.53 -2.49
C GLY A 54 -12.63 -7.22 -1.91
N HIS A 55 -11.82 -6.15 -1.94
CA HIS A 55 -12.15 -4.84 -1.38
C HIS A 55 -12.13 -3.76 -2.46
N VAL A 56 -13.03 -2.79 -2.38
CA VAL A 56 -12.86 -1.53 -3.11
C VAL A 56 -11.68 -0.79 -2.46
N THR A 57 -10.64 -0.53 -3.24
CA THR A 57 -9.36 -0.02 -2.71
C THR A 57 -9.02 1.34 -3.30
N VAL A 58 -8.99 2.36 -2.47
CA VAL A 58 -8.44 3.68 -2.81
C VAL A 58 -6.94 3.65 -2.56
N VAL A 59 -6.14 3.83 -3.60
CA VAL A 59 -4.67 3.96 -3.48
C VAL A 59 -4.30 5.42 -3.67
N VAL A 60 -3.62 6.01 -2.68
CA VAL A 60 -3.09 7.37 -2.74
C VAL A 60 -1.58 7.30 -2.86
N LEU A 61 -1.04 7.82 -3.95
CA LEU A 61 0.40 7.95 -4.16
C LEU A 61 0.83 9.39 -3.84
N ALA A 62 1.76 9.53 -2.91
CA ALA A 62 2.13 10.82 -2.33
C ALA A 62 3.63 10.89 -2.02
N ILE A 63 4.18 12.09 -1.87
CA ILE A 63 5.44 12.30 -1.13
C ILE A 63 5.12 12.75 0.30
N ALA A 64 6.12 12.73 1.19
CA ALA A 64 5.92 13.12 2.60
C ALA A 64 5.33 14.54 2.78
N ALA A 65 5.63 15.47 1.85
CA ALA A 65 5.10 16.82 1.86
C ALA A 65 3.60 16.91 1.52
N ASP A 66 3.01 15.88 0.92
CA ASP A 66 1.60 15.85 0.52
C ASP A 66 0.67 15.35 1.65
N ARG A 67 1.12 15.34 2.92
CA ARG A 67 0.34 14.85 4.07
C ARG A 67 -1.08 15.44 4.10
N GLU A 68 -1.22 16.75 3.89
CA GLU A 68 -2.53 17.41 3.90
C GLU A 68 -3.41 17.04 2.70
N LYS A 69 -2.81 16.77 1.53
CA LYS A 69 -3.56 16.27 0.36
C LYS A 69 -4.08 14.85 0.62
N ALA A 70 -3.23 13.96 1.13
CA ALA A 70 -3.63 12.60 1.49
C ALA A 70 -4.73 12.62 2.57
N ARG A 71 -4.60 13.51 3.58
CA ARG A 71 -5.64 13.74 4.58
C ARG A 71 -6.96 14.20 3.95
N THR A 72 -6.89 15.13 3.01
CA THR A 72 -8.07 15.63 2.30
C THR A 72 -8.79 14.51 1.53
N VAL A 73 -8.05 13.58 0.90
CA VAL A 73 -8.66 12.40 0.26
C VAL A 73 -9.38 11.54 1.31
N ALA A 74 -8.72 11.23 2.43
CA ALA A 74 -9.33 10.44 3.50
C ALA A 74 -10.59 11.08 4.09
N ASP A 75 -10.61 12.42 4.21
CA ASP A 75 -11.77 13.16 4.71
C ASP A 75 -12.93 13.16 3.71
N ARG A 76 -12.62 13.08 2.40
CA ARG A 76 -13.61 13.00 1.31
C ARG A 76 -14.17 11.59 1.10
N VAL A 77 -13.56 10.55 1.67
CA VAL A 77 -14.11 9.19 1.63
C VAL A 77 -15.52 9.20 2.26
N PRO A 78 -16.54 8.65 1.57
CA PRO A 78 -17.90 8.59 2.10
C PRO A 78 -17.99 7.87 3.44
N ASP A 79 -18.94 8.30 4.28
CA ASP A 79 -19.11 7.75 5.62
C ASP A 79 -19.41 6.24 5.64
N HIS A 80 -20.08 5.70 4.60
CA HIS A 80 -20.41 4.26 4.52
C HIS A 80 -19.17 3.36 4.30
N CYS A 81 -18.03 3.94 3.88
CA CYS A 81 -16.77 3.24 3.74
C CYS A 81 -16.00 3.15 5.08
N LEU A 82 -16.30 4.04 6.05
CA LEU A 82 -15.55 4.12 7.30
C LEU A 82 -15.79 2.89 8.17
N GLY A 83 -14.70 2.26 8.62
CA GLY A 83 -14.76 1.04 9.43
C GLY A 83 -15.37 -0.17 8.73
N ASN A 84 -15.73 -0.05 7.45
CA ASN A 84 -16.35 -1.10 6.66
C ASN A 84 -15.25 -1.96 6.02
N PRO A 85 -15.18 -3.27 6.33
CA PRO A 85 -14.13 -4.14 5.81
C PRO A 85 -14.16 -4.30 4.29
N ASP A 86 -15.24 -3.96 3.60
CA ASP A 86 -15.33 -4.00 2.13
C ASP A 86 -14.53 -2.89 1.44
N TYR A 87 -14.09 -1.88 2.20
CA TYR A 87 -13.36 -0.72 1.69
C TYR A 87 -11.98 -0.62 2.32
N ARG A 88 -11.01 -0.15 1.54
CA ARG A 88 -9.66 0.09 2.02
C ARG A 88 -9.08 1.34 1.40
N MET A 89 -8.33 2.11 2.19
CA MET A 89 -7.47 3.17 1.68
C MET A 89 -6.01 2.82 1.98
N ILE A 90 -5.17 2.77 0.95
CA ILE A 90 -3.73 2.54 1.05
C ILE A 90 -3.03 3.82 0.63
N THR A 91 -2.21 4.40 1.50
CA THR A 91 -1.36 5.55 1.14
C THR A 91 0.08 5.09 0.94
N ILE A 92 0.63 5.37 -0.23
CA ILE A 92 1.98 5.03 -0.63
C ILE A 92 2.82 6.30 -0.56
N ILE A 93 3.83 6.31 0.32
CA ILE A 93 4.77 7.42 0.48
C ILE A 93 6.03 7.11 -0.32
N ARG A 94 6.23 7.85 -1.41
CA ARG A 94 7.44 7.80 -2.23
C ARG A 94 8.57 8.57 -1.57
N PHE A 95 9.77 8.02 -1.71
CA PHE A 95 11.00 8.67 -1.34
C PHE A 95 11.84 8.94 -2.58
N ALA A 96 12.17 10.20 -2.83
CA ALA A 96 12.91 10.64 -4.01
C ALA A 96 14.38 10.16 -4.06
N ARG A 97 14.90 9.58 -2.98
CA ARG A 97 16.28 9.10 -2.90
C ARG A 97 16.31 7.68 -2.37
N ARG A 98 17.28 6.89 -2.82
CA ARG A 98 17.56 5.60 -2.20
C ARG A 98 18.08 5.83 -0.78
N HIS A 99 17.44 5.18 0.18
CA HIS A 99 17.82 5.24 1.60
C HIS A 99 18.62 3.99 1.98
N THR A 100 19.62 4.16 2.84
CA THR A 100 20.29 3.03 3.50
C THR A 100 19.29 2.26 4.37
N VAL A 101 19.59 1.01 4.74
CA VAL A 101 18.73 0.21 5.62
C VAL A 101 18.41 0.92 6.93
N ILE A 102 19.40 1.60 7.52
CA ILE A 102 19.23 2.40 8.74
C ILE A 102 18.33 3.61 8.46
N GLY A 103 18.57 4.33 7.36
CA GLY A 103 17.74 5.46 6.95
C GLY A 103 16.27 5.07 6.71
N ARG A 104 16.02 3.93 6.07
CA ARG A 104 14.66 3.36 5.87
C ARG A 104 13.97 3.14 7.22
N ARG A 105 14.64 2.52 8.19
CA ARG A 105 14.09 2.27 9.53
C ARG A 105 13.71 3.56 10.27
N ILE A 106 14.58 4.58 10.23
CA ILE A 106 14.31 5.88 10.87
C ILE A 106 13.10 6.56 10.21
N ALA A 107 13.07 6.60 8.87
CA ALA A 107 11.95 7.20 8.13
C ALA A 107 10.62 6.49 8.43
N THR A 108 10.60 5.15 8.42
CA THR A 108 9.41 4.36 8.77
C THR A 108 8.95 4.62 10.21
N ALA A 109 9.87 4.79 11.17
CA ALA A 109 9.51 5.11 12.55
C ALA A 109 8.83 6.49 12.68
N LEU A 110 9.34 7.50 11.96
CA LEU A 110 8.73 8.83 11.91
C LEU A 110 7.34 8.80 11.26
N ILE A 111 7.19 8.06 10.16
CA ILE A 111 5.88 7.84 9.52
C ILE A 111 4.91 7.17 10.50
N ARG A 112 5.34 6.12 11.20
CA ARG A 112 4.51 5.40 12.17
C ARG A 112 4.02 6.33 13.29
N HIS A 113 4.85 7.26 13.74
CA HIS A 113 4.44 8.26 14.71
C HIS A 113 3.32 9.17 14.17
N GLY A 114 3.50 9.72 12.96
CA GLY A 114 2.47 10.55 12.31
C GLY A 114 1.16 9.79 12.04
N VAL A 115 1.23 8.50 11.69
CA VAL A 115 0.05 7.64 11.54
C VAL A 115 -0.74 7.53 12.84
N ASN A 116 -0.08 7.47 13.99
CA ASN A 116 -0.77 7.41 15.28
C ASN A 116 -1.48 8.74 15.64
N GLU A 117 -1.05 9.86 15.07
CA GLU A 117 -1.77 11.14 15.18
C GLU A 117 -3.01 11.13 14.26
N GLU A 118 -2.86 10.72 13.00
CA GLU A 118 -4.00 10.60 12.08
C GLU A 118 -5.02 9.58 12.57
N ALA A 119 -4.58 8.49 13.19
CA ALA A 119 -5.47 7.50 13.80
C ALA A 119 -6.32 8.10 14.93
N ARG A 120 -5.74 8.95 15.79
CA ARG A 120 -6.50 9.65 16.84
C ARG A 120 -7.54 10.60 16.24
N ARG A 121 -7.18 11.32 15.18
CA ARG A 121 -8.11 12.20 14.45
C ARG A 121 -9.25 11.41 13.81
N LEU A 122 -8.93 10.31 13.13
CA LEU A 122 -9.92 9.43 12.50
C LEU A 122 -10.81 8.76 13.55
N GLN A 123 -10.26 8.37 14.71
CA GLN A 123 -11.03 7.81 15.81
C GLN A 123 -12.11 8.78 16.29
N ALA A 124 -11.82 10.08 16.40
CA ALA A 124 -12.85 11.06 16.75
C ALA A 124 -14.00 11.11 15.74
N ARG A 125 -13.72 10.95 14.44
CA ARG A 125 -14.75 10.82 13.40
C ARG A 125 -15.54 9.52 13.54
N TYR A 126 -14.87 8.42 13.85
CA TYR A 126 -15.51 7.11 14.09
C TYR A 126 -16.44 7.16 15.31
N ASP A 127 -15.98 7.73 16.42
CA ASP A 127 -16.75 7.87 17.66
C ASP A 127 -18.01 8.72 17.42
N GLY A 128 -17.87 9.84 16.70
CA GLY A 128 -19.01 10.69 16.31
C GLY A 128 -20.04 10.00 15.40
N LYS A 129 -19.68 8.87 14.79
CA LYS A 129 -20.56 8.02 13.96
C LYS A 129 -20.97 6.72 14.67
N GLY A 130 -20.54 6.52 15.92
CA GLY A 130 -20.81 5.28 16.68
C GLY A 130 -20.05 4.05 16.17
N ILE A 131 -18.98 4.23 15.38
CA ILE A 131 -18.14 3.14 14.88
C ILE A 131 -17.18 2.72 16.01
N LYS A 132 -17.40 1.53 16.60
CA LYS A 132 -16.60 1.01 17.73
C LYS A 132 -15.22 0.45 17.34
N ARG A 133 -14.90 0.43 16.05
CA ARG A 133 -13.65 -0.12 15.53
C ARG A 133 -12.49 0.83 15.83
N ASP A 134 -11.32 0.26 16.08
CA ASP A 134 -10.06 1.02 16.19
C ASP A 134 -9.65 1.56 14.81
N ALA A 135 -9.71 2.88 14.65
CA ALA A 135 -9.37 3.58 13.41
C ALA A 135 -7.93 3.32 12.93
N ARG A 136 -6.99 3.03 13.85
CA ARG A 136 -5.60 2.72 13.47
C ARG A 136 -5.50 1.47 12.59
N LYS A 137 -6.45 0.55 12.73
CA LYS A 137 -6.53 -0.70 11.95
C LYS A 137 -7.07 -0.50 10.53
N ASP A 138 -7.48 0.71 10.19
CA ASP A 138 -7.97 1.08 8.85
C ASP A 138 -7.03 2.04 8.11
N ILE A 139 -5.89 2.39 8.73
CA ILE A 139 -4.85 3.22 8.09
C ILE A 139 -3.72 2.30 7.63
N PHE A 140 -3.59 2.17 6.31
CA PHE A 140 -2.55 1.37 5.66
C PHE A 140 -1.57 2.28 4.94
N ILE A 141 -0.33 2.34 5.42
CA ILE A 141 0.73 3.13 4.80
C ILE A 141 1.79 2.21 4.23
N VAL A 142 2.17 2.41 2.98
CA VAL A 142 3.24 1.71 2.28
C VAL A 142 4.37 2.71 2.04
N THR A 143 5.62 2.30 2.25
CA THR A 143 6.79 3.13 1.94
C THR A 143 7.44 2.63 0.66
N ASP A 144 7.58 3.52 -0.33
CA ASP A 144 8.24 3.22 -1.59
C ASP A 144 9.61 3.90 -1.65
N PHE A 145 10.63 3.18 -1.20
CA PHE A 145 12.01 3.69 -1.08
C PHE A 145 12.85 3.53 -2.36
N ASP A 146 12.41 2.67 -3.27
CA ASP A 146 13.16 2.30 -4.49
C ASP A 146 12.33 2.43 -5.77
N GLY A 147 11.08 2.88 -5.68
CA GLY A 147 10.21 3.10 -6.84
C GLY A 147 9.52 1.82 -7.32
N SER A 148 9.75 0.68 -6.66
CA SER A 148 9.17 -0.60 -7.09
C SER A 148 7.66 -0.65 -6.93
N VAL A 149 7.09 0.13 -6.00
CA VAL A 149 5.63 0.19 -5.80
C VAL A 149 5.00 1.19 -6.76
N SER A 150 5.58 2.39 -6.90
CA SER A 150 5.07 3.41 -7.83
C SER A 150 5.16 2.98 -9.30
N SER A 151 6.21 2.26 -9.70
CA SER A 151 6.31 1.70 -11.06
C SER A 151 5.20 0.71 -11.40
N GLN A 152 4.70 -0.06 -10.44
CA GLN A 152 3.52 -0.92 -10.64
C GLN A 152 2.24 -0.12 -10.91
N LEU A 153 2.21 1.16 -10.54
CA LEU A 153 1.10 2.09 -10.81
C LEU A 153 1.31 2.86 -12.13
N GLY A 154 2.33 2.51 -12.92
CA GLY A 154 2.64 3.17 -14.19
C GLY A 154 3.37 4.51 -14.04
N GLU A 155 3.85 4.83 -12.84
CA GLU A 155 4.55 6.09 -12.57
C GLU A 155 6.04 5.96 -12.90
N ALA A 156 6.59 7.01 -13.53
CA ALA A 156 8.00 7.04 -13.88
C ALA A 156 8.90 7.10 -12.64
N GLU A 157 10.12 6.57 -12.75
CA GLU A 157 11.12 6.69 -11.69
C GLU A 157 11.38 8.17 -11.39
N GLY A 158 11.25 8.56 -10.11
CA GLY A 158 11.43 9.94 -9.67
C GLY A 158 10.21 10.84 -9.81
N ALA A 159 9.06 10.33 -10.29
CA ALA A 159 7.80 11.08 -10.29
C ALA A 159 7.40 11.49 -8.85
N THR A 160 6.98 12.74 -8.69
CA THR A 160 6.54 13.31 -7.40
C THR A 160 5.07 13.72 -7.41
N ASP A 161 4.35 13.48 -8.51
CA ASP A 161 2.96 13.87 -8.70
C ASP A 161 2.03 13.13 -7.75
N PHE A 162 1.18 13.86 -7.05
CA PHE A 162 0.18 13.25 -6.18
C PHE A 162 -0.89 12.57 -7.04
N CYS A 163 -1.08 11.27 -6.88
CA CYS A 163 -2.04 10.50 -7.68
C CYS A 163 -3.02 9.75 -6.77
N VAL A 164 -4.27 9.63 -7.20
CA VAL A 164 -5.30 8.82 -6.53
C VAL A 164 -5.86 7.83 -7.53
N PHE A 165 -5.93 6.57 -7.12
CA PHE A 165 -6.47 5.47 -7.90
C PHE A 165 -7.60 4.82 -7.10
N VAL A 166 -8.63 4.33 -7.78
CA VAL A 166 -9.68 3.54 -7.16
C VAL A 166 -9.77 2.22 -7.91
N PHE A 167 -9.60 1.13 -7.16
CA PHE A 167 -9.72 -0.23 -7.66
C PHE A 167 -11.01 -0.87 -7.15
N GLY A 168 -11.69 -1.61 -8.01
CA GLY A 168 -12.81 -2.48 -7.68
C GLY A 168 -12.36 -3.71 -6.88
N ARG A 169 -13.33 -4.52 -6.45
CA ARG A 169 -13.10 -5.68 -5.57
C ARG A 169 -12.20 -6.76 -6.18
N ASP A 170 -12.21 -6.87 -7.50
CA ASP A 170 -11.42 -7.81 -8.30
C ASP A 170 -10.09 -7.22 -8.78
N GLY A 171 -9.82 -5.94 -8.47
CA GLY A 171 -8.65 -5.22 -8.93
C GLY A 171 -8.85 -4.44 -10.24
N GLU A 172 -10.06 -4.32 -10.78
CA GLU A 172 -10.36 -3.41 -11.89
C GLU A 172 -10.02 -1.96 -11.53
N LEU A 173 -9.22 -1.26 -12.34
CA LEU A 173 -9.01 0.17 -12.15
C LEU A 173 -10.26 0.94 -12.58
N ILE A 174 -11.01 1.48 -11.62
CA ILE A 174 -12.25 2.22 -11.84
C ILE A 174 -11.97 3.68 -12.20
N ALA A 175 -11.02 4.31 -11.52
CA ALA A 175 -10.71 5.73 -11.71
C ALA A 175 -9.28 6.08 -11.30
N GLN A 176 -8.76 7.14 -11.92
CA GLN A 176 -7.45 7.71 -11.62
C GLN A 176 -7.50 9.24 -11.71
N TRP A 177 -6.80 9.93 -10.81
CA TRP A 177 -6.61 11.38 -10.85
C TRP A 177 -5.16 11.75 -10.54
N HIS A 178 -4.64 12.76 -11.25
CA HIS A 178 -3.45 13.49 -10.87
C HIS A 178 -3.90 14.72 -10.04
N GLY A 179 -3.76 14.63 -8.73
CA GLY A 179 -4.30 15.59 -7.76
C GLY A 179 -5.38 15.00 -6.86
N VAL A 180 -5.99 15.85 -6.04
CA VAL A 180 -7.01 15.46 -5.05
C VAL A 180 -8.39 15.47 -5.73
N PRO A 181 -9.08 14.32 -5.91
CA PRO A 181 -10.43 14.29 -6.46
C PRO A 181 -11.41 15.02 -5.54
N SER A 182 -12.45 15.63 -6.13
CA SER A 182 -13.58 16.18 -5.36
C SER A 182 -14.31 15.08 -4.57
N ALA A 183 -15.10 15.48 -3.57
CA ALA A 183 -15.89 14.53 -2.79
C ALA A 183 -16.90 13.77 -3.66
N GLU A 184 -17.52 14.46 -4.62
CA GLU A 184 -18.49 13.85 -5.56
C GLU A 184 -17.81 12.83 -6.49
N GLN A 185 -16.63 13.17 -7.02
CA GLN A 185 -15.86 12.25 -7.87
C GLN A 185 -15.43 11.00 -7.10
N LEU A 186 -14.91 11.17 -5.87
CA LEU A 186 -14.48 10.04 -5.06
C LEU A 186 -15.67 9.16 -4.66
N ALA A 187 -16.77 9.76 -4.20
CA ALA A 187 -18.00 9.05 -3.86
C ALA A 187 -18.60 8.29 -5.06
N ALA A 188 -18.45 8.81 -6.28
CA ALA A 188 -18.93 8.14 -7.48
C ALA A 188 -18.12 6.88 -7.83
N ALA A 189 -16.82 6.87 -7.53
CA ALA A 189 -15.92 5.78 -7.87
C ALA A 189 -15.90 4.63 -6.83
N VAL A 190 -16.26 4.91 -5.57
CA VAL A 190 -16.24 3.93 -4.47
C VAL A 190 -17.62 3.31 -4.18
N LYS A 191 -18.46 3.18 -5.21
CA LYS A 191 -19.83 2.64 -5.07
C LYS A 191 -19.87 1.13 -4.93
#